data_AF-A0A6G0TB05-F1
#
_entry.id   AF-A0A6G0TB05-F1
#
_cell.length_a   1.000
_cell.length_b   1.000
_cell.length_c   1.000
_cell.angle_alpha   90.00
_cell.angle_beta   90.00
_cell.angle_gamma   90.00
#
_symmetry.space_group_name_H-M   'P 1'
#
loop_
_entity.id
_entity.type
_entity.pdbx_description
1 polymer ?
#
loop_
_entity_poly.entity_id
_entity_poly.type
_entity_poly.pdbx_seq_one_letter_code
_entity_poly.pdbx_strand_id
1 'polypeptide(L)'
;MPEWDDRLRFHVRCGTLVKLSSNSRSAKRLRAFDEFNNGVVMTNRNLFDDELFEIRIDKLVDKWSGSVEVGVTIHDPGAIPIPSTMTNLRTGTSMMSGRGILANGKGIRREYGNFNLDDLKVGDRIGLIRKRNGDLHYYINGLDQGVAVSNLPPKVWGVVDMYGRTVKVTIVDRDVNEERNLLTRLSNSITLSNENQRKFI
;
A
#
# COMPACT_ATOMS: atom_id res chain seq x y z
N MET A 1 26.69 9.48 -11.49
CA MET A 1 26.25 8.09 -11.73
C MET A 1 25.51 7.65 -10.48
N PRO A 2 24.25 7.18 -10.53
CA PRO A 2 23.60 6.64 -9.34
C PRO A 2 24.31 5.34 -8.96
N GLU A 3 24.69 5.20 -7.69
CA GLU A 3 25.29 4.00 -7.13
C GLU A 3 24.32 2.81 -7.23
N TRP A 4 24.86 1.60 -7.42
CA TRP A 4 24.19 0.38 -7.87
C TRP A 4 23.06 -0.23 -6.99
N ASP A 5 22.44 0.49 -6.04
CA ASP A 5 21.26 -0.06 -5.35
C ASP A 5 20.28 1.01 -4.81
N ASP A 6 19.76 1.85 -5.70
CA ASP A 6 18.63 2.76 -5.43
C ASP A 6 17.25 2.09 -5.59
N ARG A 7 17.23 0.75 -5.73
CA ARG A 7 15.99 -0.01 -5.86
C ARG A 7 15.21 0.04 -4.55
N LEU A 8 13.93 0.36 -4.66
CA LEU A 8 13.05 0.41 -3.51
C LEU A 8 12.91 -0.97 -2.85
N ARG A 9 13.25 -1.03 -1.56
CA ARG A 9 13.18 -2.21 -0.71
C ARG A 9 12.59 -1.82 0.65
N PHE A 10 12.25 -2.80 1.48
CA PHE A 10 11.93 -2.54 2.88
C PHE A 10 13.21 -2.18 3.64
N HIS A 11 13.11 -1.22 4.55
CA HIS A 11 14.17 -0.86 5.47
C HIS A 11 14.46 -2.02 6.42
N VAL A 12 15.73 -2.16 6.83
CA VAL A 12 16.17 -3.25 7.72
C VAL A 12 15.55 -3.16 9.11
N ARG A 13 15.29 -1.94 9.60
CA ARG A 13 14.50 -1.70 10.82
C ARG A 13 13.02 -1.86 10.50
N CYS A 14 12.40 -2.85 11.11
CA CYS A 14 11.00 -3.23 10.94
C CYS A 14 10.40 -3.66 12.28
N GLY A 15 9.12 -4.01 12.29
CA GLY A 15 8.41 -4.50 13.46
C GLY A 15 9.05 -5.76 14.04
N THR A 16 8.87 -5.98 15.34
CA THR A 16 9.54 -7.05 16.09
C THR A 16 9.19 -8.46 15.62
N LEU A 17 8.06 -8.63 14.93
CA LEU A 17 7.63 -9.89 14.33
C LEU A 17 7.82 -9.94 12.82
N VAL A 18 8.68 -9.12 12.24
CA VAL A 18 8.92 -9.16 10.79
C VAL A 18 10.20 -9.93 10.48
N LYS A 19 10.10 -10.81 9.48
CA LYS A 19 11.25 -11.39 8.77
C LYS A 19 11.27 -10.89 7.33
N LEU A 20 12.34 -10.21 6.97
CA LEU A 20 12.59 -9.79 5.58
C LEU A 20 13.25 -10.92 4.78
N SER A 21 12.95 -10.99 3.48
CA SER A 21 13.56 -11.92 2.53
C SER A 21 13.61 -11.30 1.13
N SER A 22 14.18 -12.03 0.16
CA SER A 22 14.20 -11.61 -1.25
C SER A 22 14.90 -10.25 -1.44
N ASN A 23 16.08 -10.08 -0.84
CA ASN A 23 16.82 -8.81 -0.80
C ASN A 23 15.99 -7.66 -0.21
N SER A 24 15.32 -7.94 0.91
CA SER A 24 14.41 -7.02 1.61
C SER A 24 13.22 -6.54 0.76
N ARG A 25 12.81 -7.29 -0.27
CA ARG A 25 11.59 -6.98 -1.04
C ARG A 25 10.37 -7.75 -0.58
N SER A 26 10.53 -8.78 0.24
CA SER A 26 9.43 -9.50 0.87
C SER A 26 9.47 -9.31 2.37
N ALA A 27 8.32 -9.06 2.98
CA ALA A 27 8.16 -9.00 4.43
C ALA A 27 7.15 -10.07 4.86
N LYS A 28 7.51 -10.83 5.90
CA LYS A 28 6.63 -11.83 6.50
C LYS A 28 6.47 -11.57 7.99
N ARG A 29 5.22 -11.45 8.44
CA ARG A 29 4.86 -11.44 9.86
C ARG A 29 4.99 -12.86 10.43
N LEU A 30 5.81 -12.98 11.45
CA LEU A 30 6.02 -14.19 12.25
C LEU A 30 4.86 -14.36 13.23
N ARG A 31 4.65 -15.60 13.70
CA ARG A 31 3.60 -15.93 14.69
C ARG A 31 2.19 -15.43 14.29
N ALA A 32 1.88 -15.48 12.99
CA ALA A 32 0.63 -14.93 12.47
C ALA A 32 -0.65 -15.58 13.02
N PHE A 33 -0.55 -16.78 13.57
CA PHE A 33 -1.65 -17.45 14.26
C PHE A 33 -1.75 -17.08 15.75
N ASP A 34 -0.69 -16.56 16.37
CA ASP A 34 -0.66 -16.24 17.80
C ASP A 34 -0.89 -14.73 18.04
N GLU A 35 -0.35 -13.89 17.16
CA GLU A 35 -0.42 -12.44 17.22
C GLU A 35 -1.01 -11.87 15.91
N PHE A 36 -1.47 -10.62 15.93
CA PHE A 36 -2.10 -9.94 14.79
C PHE A 36 -1.43 -8.62 14.38
N ASN A 37 -0.41 -8.17 15.12
CA ASN A 37 0.27 -6.87 14.92
C ASN A 37 1.80 -7.06 14.95
N ASN A 38 2.56 -5.98 15.20
CA ASN A 38 4.02 -5.95 15.17
C ASN A 38 4.62 -6.28 13.79
N GLY A 39 3.82 -6.08 12.73
CA GLY A 39 4.11 -6.42 11.35
C GLY A 39 4.48 -5.24 10.46
N VAL A 40 4.93 -4.13 11.04
CA VAL A 40 5.18 -2.88 10.32
C VAL A 40 6.51 -2.94 9.56
N VAL A 41 6.48 -2.54 8.28
CA VAL A 41 7.67 -2.28 7.46
C VAL A 41 7.55 -0.92 6.78
N MET A 42 8.70 -0.30 6.54
CA MET A 42 8.81 0.98 5.86
C MET A 42 9.78 0.85 4.68
N THR A 43 9.70 1.72 3.68
CA THR A 43 10.67 1.76 2.58
C THR A 43 12.08 2.14 3.09
N ASN A 44 13.13 1.65 2.44
CA ASN A 44 14.52 1.89 2.85
C ASN A 44 14.99 3.34 2.64
N ARG A 45 14.32 4.06 1.76
CA ARG A 45 14.50 5.48 1.49
C ARG A 45 13.14 6.17 1.34
N ASN A 46 13.15 7.49 1.33
CA ASN A 46 11.96 8.23 0.97
C ASN A 46 11.55 7.91 -0.48
N LEU A 47 10.25 8.00 -0.74
CA LEU A 47 9.70 7.93 -2.07
C LEU A 47 10.07 9.19 -2.83
N PHE A 48 10.34 9.03 -4.12
CA PHE A 48 10.42 10.15 -5.04
C PHE A 48 9.02 10.57 -5.50
N ASP A 49 8.92 11.80 -5.99
CA ASP A 49 7.68 12.29 -6.59
C ASP A 49 7.31 11.40 -7.78
N ASP A 50 6.02 11.05 -7.84
CA ASP A 50 5.45 10.23 -8.89
C ASP A 50 6.01 8.78 -8.96
N GLU A 51 6.79 8.35 -7.96
CA GLU A 51 7.27 6.97 -7.82
C GLU A 51 6.17 6.06 -7.28
N LEU A 52 5.91 4.95 -7.97
CA LEU A 52 4.99 3.92 -7.53
C LEU A 52 5.66 2.98 -6.52
N PHE A 53 5.17 3.02 -5.29
CA PHE A 53 5.43 1.97 -4.31
C PHE A 53 4.27 0.98 -4.31
N GLU A 54 4.46 -0.21 -4.88
CA GLU A 54 3.44 -1.25 -4.99
C GLU A 54 3.85 -2.54 -4.29
N ILE A 55 2.91 -3.11 -3.54
CA ILE A 55 3.03 -4.42 -2.91
C ILE A 55 1.97 -5.39 -3.44
N ARG A 56 2.30 -6.67 -3.43
CA ARG A 56 1.37 -7.78 -3.61
C ARG A 56 1.17 -8.53 -2.29
N ILE A 57 -0.06 -8.93 -2.00
CA ILE A 57 -0.38 -9.83 -0.89
C ILE A 57 0.03 -11.26 -1.29
N ASP A 58 1.00 -11.83 -0.59
CA ASP A 58 1.47 -13.20 -0.86
C ASP A 58 0.83 -14.24 0.07
N LYS A 59 0.39 -13.83 1.27
CA LYS A 59 -0.24 -14.76 2.22
C LYS A 59 -1.18 -14.04 3.17
N LEU A 60 -2.37 -14.64 3.35
CA LEU A 60 -3.36 -14.28 4.35
C LEU A 60 -3.62 -15.44 5.33
N VAL A 61 -4.20 -15.13 6.48
CA VAL A 61 -4.84 -16.09 7.41
C VAL A 61 -6.30 -15.69 7.64
N ASP A 62 -7.10 -16.63 8.11
CA ASP A 62 -8.54 -16.50 8.37
C ASP A 62 -8.88 -16.29 9.86
N LYS A 63 -7.89 -16.38 10.75
CA LYS A 63 -8.08 -16.25 12.20
C LYS A 63 -8.51 -14.86 12.69
N TRP A 64 -8.10 -13.81 11.98
CA TRP A 64 -8.23 -12.42 12.43
C TRP A 64 -9.24 -11.65 11.57
N SER A 65 -9.85 -10.62 12.13
CA SER A 65 -10.52 -9.56 11.35
C SER A 65 -9.53 -8.45 11.02
N GLY A 66 -9.87 -7.61 10.03
CA GLY A 66 -8.97 -6.59 9.51
C GLY A 66 -7.84 -7.17 8.65
N SER A 67 -7.35 -6.36 7.73
CA SER A 67 -6.31 -6.74 6.77
C SER A 67 -5.10 -5.80 6.87
N VAL A 68 -4.32 -5.75 5.80
CA VAL A 68 -3.20 -4.84 5.64
C VAL A 68 -3.65 -3.39 5.73
N GLU A 69 -2.84 -2.56 6.38
CA GLU A 69 -2.92 -1.10 6.27
C GLU A 69 -1.70 -0.60 5.51
N VAL A 70 -1.88 0.39 4.65
CA VAL A 70 -0.79 0.94 3.84
C VAL A 70 -0.81 2.44 3.88
N GLY A 71 0.33 3.08 3.69
CA GLY A 71 0.35 4.53 3.62
C GLY A 71 1.74 5.12 3.61
N VAL A 72 1.87 6.32 4.15
CA VAL A 72 3.12 7.07 4.17
C VAL A 72 3.33 7.76 5.50
N THR A 73 4.60 8.00 5.83
CA THR A 73 4.99 8.79 7.00
C THR A 73 6.16 9.72 6.69
N ILE A 74 6.24 10.83 7.41
CA ILE A 74 7.38 11.77 7.34
C ILE A 74 8.55 11.33 8.21
N HIS A 75 8.34 10.30 9.05
CA HIS A 75 9.35 9.83 9.99
C HIS A 75 10.34 8.92 9.30
N ASP A 76 11.63 9.16 9.55
CA ASP A 76 12.69 8.31 9.04
C ASP A 76 12.70 6.96 9.80
N PRO A 77 12.66 5.81 9.11
CA PRO A 77 12.69 4.48 9.75
C PRO A 77 13.97 4.23 10.56
N GLY A 78 15.05 4.95 10.27
CA GLY A 78 16.30 4.98 11.01
C GLY A 78 16.23 5.80 12.30
N ALA A 79 15.26 6.71 12.45
CA ALA A 79 15.19 7.67 13.55
C ALA A 79 14.08 7.38 14.58
N ILE A 80 13.09 6.54 14.26
CA ILE A 80 11.98 6.24 15.17
C ILE A 80 11.98 4.78 15.64
N PRO A 81 11.43 4.47 16.83
CA PRO A 81 11.03 3.11 17.16
C PRO A 81 9.86 2.70 16.27
N ILE A 82 9.91 1.48 15.72
CA ILE A 82 8.81 0.96 14.90
C ILE A 82 7.67 0.53 15.84
N PRO A 83 6.46 1.08 15.71
CA PRO A 83 5.34 0.75 16.59
C PRO A 83 4.77 -0.64 16.30
N SER A 84 3.91 -1.13 17.19
CA SER A 84 3.16 -2.37 16.96
C SER A 84 2.15 -2.25 15.81
N THR A 85 1.64 -1.04 15.57
CA THR A 85 0.84 -0.68 14.39
C THR A 85 1.05 0.79 14.06
N MET A 86 1.03 1.14 12.77
CA MET A 86 1.30 2.49 12.29
C MET A 86 0.16 3.47 12.52
N THR A 87 -1.08 2.99 12.63
CA THR A 87 -2.24 3.82 12.95
C THR A 87 -2.21 4.39 14.37
N ASN A 88 -1.33 3.90 15.25
CA ASN A 88 -1.09 4.49 16.57
C ASN A 88 -0.23 5.77 16.53
N LEU A 89 0.51 6.05 15.45
CA LEU A 89 1.31 7.27 15.37
C LEU A 89 0.41 8.50 15.25
N ARG A 90 0.60 9.44 16.17
CA ARG A 90 -0.20 10.67 16.28
C ARG A 90 0.39 11.87 15.54
N THR A 91 1.43 11.66 14.73
CA THR A 91 2.12 12.73 14.01
C THR A 91 2.64 12.23 12.67
N GLY A 92 2.57 13.09 11.65
CA GLY A 92 3.24 12.92 10.37
C GLY A 92 2.93 11.64 9.58
N THR A 93 1.78 11.01 9.78
CA THR A 93 1.46 9.70 9.17
C THR A 93 0.08 9.71 8.55
N SER A 94 -0.04 9.14 7.35
CA SER A 94 -1.29 8.96 6.62
C SER A 94 -1.43 7.51 6.18
N MET A 95 -2.51 6.84 6.59
CA MET A 95 -2.74 5.41 6.35
C MET A 95 -4.12 5.18 5.73
N MET A 96 -4.24 4.23 4.82
CA MET A 96 -5.49 3.60 4.42
C MET A 96 -5.68 2.32 5.25
N SER A 97 -6.86 2.17 5.84
CA SER A 97 -7.28 0.99 6.61
C SER A 97 -8.73 0.67 6.29
N GLY A 98 -9.01 -0.55 5.81
CA GLY A 98 -10.30 -0.91 5.25
C GLY A 98 -10.69 0.03 4.09
N ARG A 99 -11.80 0.77 4.25
CA ARG A 99 -12.26 1.85 3.34
C ARG A 99 -11.84 3.26 3.78
N GLY A 100 -11.25 3.38 4.97
CA GLY A 100 -10.99 4.66 5.61
C GLY A 100 -9.58 5.19 5.32
N ILE A 101 -9.43 6.51 5.38
CA ILE A 101 -8.14 7.19 5.47
C ILE A 101 -7.99 7.77 6.87
N LEU A 102 -6.85 7.48 7.49
CA LEU A 102 -6.43 8.02 8.77
C LEU A 102 -5.26 8.99 8.54
N ALA A 103 -5.30 10.13 9.21
CA ALA A 103 -4.15 11.02 9.36
C ALA A 103 -3.84 11.16 10.84
N ASN A 104 -2.58 10.93 11.23
CA ASN A 104 -2.13 11.02 12.61
C ASN A 104 -2.96 10.14 13.57
N GLY A 105 -3.35 8.96 13.07
CA GLY A 105 -4.20 8.00 13.77
C GLY A 105 -5.65 8.45 14.01
N LYS A 106 -6.09 9.53 13.36
CA LYS A 106 -7.49 9.98 13.36
C LYS A 106 -8.11 9.74 11.98
N GLY A 107 -9.28 9.12 11.93
CA GLY A 107 -10.02 8.93 10.68
C GLY A 107 -10.46 10.27 10.11
N ILE A 108 -9.96 10.61 8.91
CA ILE A 108 -10.32 11.84 8.19
C ILE A 108 -11.29 11.59 7.05
N ARG A 109 -11.38 10.33 6.58
CA ARG A 109 -12.32 9.90 5.55
C ARG A 109 -12.78 8.48 5.85
N ARG A 110 -14.08 8.22 5.82
CA ARG A 110 -14.65 6.89 6.12
C ARG A 110 -14.76 6.00 4.88
N GLU A 111 -14.96 6.61 3.72
CA GLU A 111 -15.12 5.93 2.43
C GLU A 111 -14.22 6.58 1.39
N TYR A 112 -13.12 5.91 1.09
CA TYR A 112 -12.14 6.30 0.08
C TYR A 112 -12.05 5.23 -1.00
N GLY A 113 -12.09 5.70 -2.25
CA GLY A 113 -12.10 4.82 -3.41
C GLY A 113 -13.31 3.88 -3.46
N ASN A 114 -13.20 2.87 -4.32
CA ASN A 114 -14.24 1.85 -4.51
C ASN A 114 -13.88 0.52 -3.86
N PHE A 115 -12.67 0.41 -3.31
CA PHE A 115 -12.12 -0.82 -2.74
C PHE A 115 -12.01 -0.73 -1.21
N ASN A 116 -12.10 -1.89 -0.59
CA ASN A 116 -11.89 -2.08 0.83
C ASN A 116 -10.67 -3.01 1.01
N LEU A 117 -9.65 -2.57 1.76
CA LEU A 117 -8.45 -3.38 1.98
C LEU A 117 -8.75 -4.71 2.69
N ASP A 118 -9.85 -4.79 3.44
CA ASP A 118 -10.28 -6.01 4.13
C ASP A 118 -10.80 -7.10 3.16
N ASP A 119 -11.25 -6.69 1.99
CA ASP A 119 -11.83 -7.61 1.00
C ASP A 119 -10.75 -8.24 0.10
N LEU A 120 -9.53 -7.67 0.08
CA LEU A 120 -8.43 -8.11 -0.76
C LEU A 120 -7.97 -9.54 -0.44
N LYS A 121 -7.48 -10.22 -1.48
CA LYS A 121 -7.06 -11.63 -1.48
C LYS A 121 -5.58 -11.76 -1.81
N VAL A 122 -5.06 -12.97 -1.63
CA VAL A 122 -3.71 -13.31 -2.11
C VAL A 122 -3.65 -13.08 -3.62
N GLY A 123 -2.62 -12.38 -4.07
CA GLY A 123 -2.44 -11.97 -5.46
C GLY A 123 -2.83 -10.52 -5.74
N ASP A 124 -3.74 -9.93 -4.95
CA ASP A 124 -4.10 -8.52 -5.10
C ASP A 124 -2.94 -7.60 -4.76
N ARG A 125 -2.93 -6.44 -5.42
CA ARG A 125 -1.87 -5.44 -5.33
C ARG A 125 -2.40 -4.11 -4.82
N ILE A 126 -1.57 -3.47 -3.99
CA ILE A 126 -1.82 -2.18 -3.40
C ILE A 126 -0.61 -1.30 -3.67
N GLY A 127 -0.83 -0.25 -4.44
CA GLY A 127 0.14 0.78 -4.77
C GLY A 127 -0.17 2.10 -4.11
N LEU A 128 0.85 2.94 -3.97
CA LEU A 128 0.69 4.35 -3.62
C LEU A 128 1.70 5.22 -4.37
N ILE A 129 1.29 6.45 -4.65
CA ILE A 129 2.13 7.48 -5.27
C ILE A 129 1.93 8.79 -4.52
N ARG A 130 3.02 9.39 -4.05
CA ARG A 130 3.04 10.82 -3.69
C ARG A 130 3.31 11.62 -4.96
N LYS A 131 2.30 12.33 -5.45
CA LYS A 131 2.41 13.21 -6.60
C LYS A 131 3.26 14.43 -6.27
N ARG A 132 3.85 15.05 -7.30
CA ARG A 132 4.67 16.27 -7.16
C ARG A 132 3.95 17.43 -6.45
N ASN A 133 2.64 17.56 -6.65
CA ASN A 133 1.81 18.57 -5.99
C ASN A 133 1.53 18.27 -4.50
N GLY A 134 2.03 17.16 -3.96
CA GLY A 134 1.82 16.74 -2.57
C GLY A 134 0.58 15.88 -2.34
N ASP A 135 -0.15 15.49 -3.39
CA ASP A 135 -1.28 14.57 -3.26
C ASP A 135 -0.82 13.12 -3.14
N LEU A 136 -1.43 12.39 -2.21
CA LEU A 136 -1.28 10.94 -2.09
C LEU A 136 -2.44 10.26 -2.81
N HIS A 137 -2.09 9.35 -3.72
CA HIS A 137 -3.04 8.46 -4.39
C HIS A 137 -2.72 7.01 -4.01
N TYR A 138 -3.76 6.20 -3.82
CA TYR A 138 -3.64 4.75 -3.78
C TYR A 138 -4.09 4.13 -5.10
N TYR A 139 -3.48 3.01 -5.45
CA TYR A 139 -3.77 2.21 -6.61
C TYR A 139 -4.13 0.80 -6.13
N ILE A 140 -5.28 0.27 -6.54
CA ILE A 140 -5.67 -1.11 -6.18
C ILE A 140 -5.80 -1.90 -7.46
N ASN A 141 -4.98 -2.94 -7.62
CA ASN A 141 -4.88 -3.72 -8.85
C ASN A 141 -4.69 -2.83 -10.10
N GLY A 142 -3.84 -1.81 -9.98
CA GLY A 142 -3.54 -0.84 -11.04
C GLY A 142 -4.56 0.30 -11.22
N LEU A 143 -5.69 0.29 -10.50
CA LEU A 143 -6.72 1.33 -10.61
C LEU A 143 -6.49 2.45 -9.60
N ASP A 144 -6.33 3.68 -10.08
CA ASP A 144 -6.24 4.90 -9.24
C ASP A 144 -7.55 5.12 -8.47
N GLN A 145 -7.45 5.32 -7.16
CA GLN A 145 -8.58 5.56 -6.25
C GLN A 145 -8.84 7.06 -6.01
N GLY A 146 -8.06 7.95 -6.63
CA GLY A 146 -8.13 9.40 -6.48
C GLY A 146 -7.33 9.91 -5.27
N VAL A 147 -7.49 11.20 -4.96
CA VAL A 147 -6.75 11.85 -3.87
C VAL A 147 -7.21 11.34 -2.50
N ALA A 148 -6.29 10.75 -1.74
CA ALA A 148 -6.51 10.31 -0.36
C ALA A 148 -6.20 11.42 0.66
N VAL A 149 -5.06 12.09 0.48
CA VAL A 149 -4.54 13.16 1.34
C VAL A 149 -3.82 14.16 0.46
N SER A 150 -3.98 15.46 0.72
CA SER A 150 -3.27 16.54 0.02
C SER A 150 -2.23 17.19 0.91
N ASN A 151 -1.35 17.99 0.30
CA ASN A 151 -0.32 18.80 0.98
C ASN A 151 0.69 17.97 1.80
N LEU A 152 1.03 16.76 1.35
CA LEU A 152 2.12 16.01 1.96
C LEU A 152 3.47 16.66 1.66
N PRO A 153 4.41 16.65 2.62
CA PRO A 153 5.76 17.13 2.38
C PRO A 153 6.49 16.25 1.34
N PRO A 154 7.59 16.75 0.73
CA PRO A 154 8.35 15.99 -0.26
C PRO A 154 8.98 14.70 0.28
N LYS A 155 9.44 14.73 1.54
CA LYS A 155 10.15 13.60 2.14
C LYS A 155 9.19 12.72 2.92
N VAL A 156 8.71 11.65 2.27
CA VAL A 156 7.86 10.63 2.89
C VAL A 156 8.38 9.23 2.60
N TRP A 157 8.17 8.31 3.53
CA TRP A 157 8.48 6.89 3.39
C TRP A 157 7.19 6.11 3.22
N GLY A 158 7.21 5.11 2.35
CA GLY A 158 6.11 4.16 2.20
C GLY A 158 6.04 3.24 3.41
N VAL A 159 4.83 2.86 3.79
CA VAL A 159 4.53 2.08 5.00
C VAL A 159 3.60 0.93 4.63
N VAL A 160 3.90 -0.25 5.17
CA VAL A 160 2.98 -1.40 5.16
C VAL A 160 2.88 -1.93 6.58
N ASP A 161 1.67 -1.97 7.09
CA ASP A 161 1.33 -2.61 8.35
C ASP A 161 0.62 -3.94 8.06
N MET A 162 1.33 -5.05 8.28
CA MET A 162 0.76 -6.39 8.12
C MET A 162 -0.15 -6.75 9.30
N TYR A 163 -1.15 -5.90 9.58
CA TYR A 163 -2.12 -6.12 10.64
C TYR A 163 -3.12 -7.23 10.28
N GLY A 164 -3.68 -7.86 11.30
CA GLY A 164 -4.76 -8.84 11.19
C GLY A 164 -4.41 -10.01 10.29
N ARG A 165 -5.17 -10.15 9.21
CA ARG A 165 -5.11 -11.29 8.28
C ARG A 165 -3.83 -11.34 7.45
N THR A 166 -3.15 -10.22 7.25
CA THR A 166 -1.99 -10.17 6.34
C THR A 166 -0.76 -10.76 6.98
N VAL A 167 -0.16 -11.75 6.30
CA VAL A 167 1.01 -12.48 6.80
C VAL A 167 2.25 -12.20 5.98
N LYS A 168 2.12 -12.07 4.66
CA LYS A 168 3.27 -11.83 3.80
C LYS A 168 2.90 -10.91 2.65
N VAL A 169 3.78 -9.95 2.38
CA VAL A 169 3.71 -9.05 1.24
C VAL A 169 5.04 -9.00 0.51
N THR A 170 5.02 -8.64 -0.77
CA THR A 170 6.22 -8.42 -1.59
C THR A 170 6.09 -7.15 -2.40
N ILE A 171 7.13 -6.30 -2.38
CA ILE A 171 7.25 -5.17 -3.30
C ILE A 171 7.38 -5.72 -4.71
N VAL A 172 6.51 -5.28 -5.60
CA VAL A 172 6.54 -5.65 -7.01
C VAL A 172 7.05 -4.49 -7.85
N ASP A 173 7.72 -4.80 -8.95
CA ASP A 173 8.07 -3.77 -9.93
C ASP A 173 6.86 -3.50 -10.82
N ARG A 174 6.77 -2.27 -11.30
CA ARG A 174 5.70 -1.85 -12.21
C ARG A 174 5.85 -2.63 -13.52
N ASP A 175 4.93 -3.55 -13.80
CA ASP A 175 4.87 -4.22 -15.09
C ASP A 175 4.09 -3.34 -16.09
N VAL A 176 4.83 -2.63 -16.93
CA VAL A 176 4.29 -1.75 -17.99
C VAL A 176 3.36 -2.51 -18.94
N ASN A 177 3.53 -3.82 -19.09
CA ASN A 177 2.67 -4.64 -19.94
C ASN A 177 1.32 -4.94 -19.28
N GLU A 178 1.27 -5.12 -17.95
CA GLU A 178 0.02 -5.31 -17.23
C GLU A 178 -0.85 -4.05 -17.26
N GLU A 179 -0.26 -2.86 -17.14
CA GLU A 179 -0.97 -1.57 -17.22
C GLU A 179 -1.62 -1.37 -18.60
N ARG A 180 -0.90 -1.68 -19.68
CA ARG A 180 -1.46 -1.71 -21.05
C ARG A 180 -2.61 -2.70 -21.18
N ASN A 181 -2.44 -3.91 -20.66
CA ASN A 181 -3.48 -4.95 -20.72
C ASN A 181 -4.73 -4.59 -19.92
N LEU A 182 -4.59 -3.91 -18.77
CA LEU A 182 -5.71 -3.42 -17.96
C LEU A 182 -6.47 -2.31 -18.67
N LEU A 183 -5.77 -1.34 -19.27
CA LEU A 183 -6.40 -0.28 -20.05
C LEU A 183 -7.17 -0.84 -21.25
N THR A 184 -6.62 -1.83 -21.96
CA THR A 184 -7.32 -2.53 -23.04
C THR A 184 -8.57 -3.26 -22.55
N ARG A 185 -8.52 -3.89 -21.36
CA ARG A 185 -9.68 -4.57 -20.78
C ARG A 185 -10.78 -3.58 -20.38
N LEU A 186 -10.41 -2.48 -19.73
CA LEU A 186 -11.35 -1.42 -19.33
C LEU A 186 -12.00 -0.76 -20.54
N SER A 187 -11.24 -0.46 -21.59
CA SER A 187 -11.79 0.10 -22.82
C SER A 187 -12.79 -0.86 -23.48
N ASN A 188 -12.48 -2.16 -23.50
CA ASN A 188 -13.37 -3.16 -24.08
C ASN A 188 -14.66 -3.33 -23.26
N SER A 189 -14.56 -3.29 -21.92
CA SER A 189 -15.74 -3.33 -21.05
C SER A 189 -16.66 -2.12 -21.23
N ILE A 190 -16.10 -0.91 -21.41
CA ILE A 190 -16.87 0.31 -21.67
C ILE A 190 -17.57 0.25 -23.04
N THR A 191 -16.88 -0.24 -24.07
CA THR A 191 -17.47 -0.42 -25.41
C THR A 191 -18.64 -1.41 -25.38
N LEU A 192 -18.49 -2.55 -24.70
CA LEU A 192 -19.55 -3.55 -24.55
C LEU A 192 -20.78 -3.02 -23.81
N SER A 193 -20.59 -2.21 -22.76
CA SER A 193 -21.72 -1.57 -22.05
C SER A 193 -22.47 -0.57 -22.94
N ASN A 194 -21.75 0.18 -23.78
CA ASN A 194 -22.36 1.17 -24.68
C ASN A 194 -23.09 0.52 -25.86
N GLU A 195 -22.61 -0.62 -26.37
CA GLU A 195 -23.30 -1.38 -27.42
C GLU A 195 -24.59 -2.03 -26.90
N ASN A 196 -24.60 -2.54 -25.67
CA ASN A 196 -25.79 -3.13 -25.08
C ASN A 196 -26.89 -2.09 -24.82
N GLN A 197 -26.54 -0.85 -24.45
CA GLN A 197 -27.53 0.24 -24.31
C GLN A 197 -28.14 0.70 -25.64
N ARG A 198 -27.40 0.59 -26.75
CA ARG A 198 -27.91 0.97 -28.09
C ARG A 198 -28.86 -0.04 -28.72
N LYS A 199 -28.93 -1.26 -28.19
CA LYS A 199 -29.84 -2.31 -28.69
C LYS A 199 -31.25 -2.28 -28.07
N PHE A 200 -31.50 -1.37 -27.12
CA PHE A 200 -32.79 -1.22 -26.43
C PHE A 200 -33.48 0.13 -26.72
N ILE A 201 -33.12 0.80 -27.83
CA ILE A 201 -33.78 2.02 -28.32
C ILE A 201 -34.31 1.75 -29.73
#